data_AF-A0A1I7IBZ7-F1
#
_entry.id   AF-A0A1I7IBZ7-F1
#
_cell.length_a   1.000
_cell.length_b   1.000
_cell.length_c   1.000
_cell.angle_alpha   90.00
_cell.angle_beta   90.00
_cell.angle_gamma   90.00
#
_symmetry.space_group_name_H-M   'P 1'
#
loop_
_entity.id
_entity.type
_entity.pdbx_description
1 polymer ?
#
loop_
_entity_poly.entity_id
_entity_poly.type
_entity_poly.pdbx_seq_one_letter_code
_entity_poly.pdbx_strand_id
1 'polypeptide(L)'
;MKKVKVSVFVGVFIILTSVICFSEEESVYKKKVHFDSPKEIIDVLNTKNLSAYSGEGNHYGRLVNTDDYKECLSKRKRTTKTVDYFKNLDLTVDESYDEEEIIEEYKKVTQNLNNYKIGDNLKAYYLKGKCSDYHKISGTIEIKVVFCDEGEGFVIDYMNYTTKMDDEKNSL
;
A
#
# COMPACT_ATOMS: atom_id res chain seq x y z
N MET A 1 33.87 62.99 11.41
CA MET A 1 33.32 62.49 10.12
C MET A 1 34.35 61.50 9.57
N LYS A 2 34.09 60.20 9.42
CA LYS A 2 33.23 59.58 8.39
C LYS A 2 32.67 58.25 8.90
N LYS A 3 31.42 57.99 8.53
CA LYS A 3 30.62 56.79 8.81
C LYS A 3 31.18 55.60 8.03
N VAL A 4 31.35 54.43 8.66
CA VAL A 4 31.46 53.15 7.92
C VAL A 4 30.25 52.32 8.28
N LYS A 5 29.49 51.98 7.23
CA LYS A 5 28.21 51.31 7.26
C LYS A 5 28.44 49.81 7.48
N VAL A 6 27.68 49.23 8.40
CA VAL A 6 27.50 47.78 8.53
C VAL A 6 26.75 47.31 7.28
N SER A 7 27.35 46.41 6.48
CA SER A 7 26.61 45.66 5.47
C SER A 7 26.56 44.19 5.87
N VAL A 8 25.33 43.76 6.12
CA VAL A 8 24.90 42.39 6.36
C VAL A 8 25.25 41.51 5.15
N PHE A 9 25.92 40.39 5.39
CA PHE A 9 25.78 39.19 4.56
C PHE A 9 25.48 38.03 5.49
N VAL A 10 24.18 37.75 5.68
CA VAL A 10 23.72 36.47 6.24
C VAL A 10 23.98 35.44 5.15
N GLY A 11 25.14 34.79 5.23
CA GLY A 11 25.50 33.65 4.39
C GLY A 11 24.60 32.48 4.74
N VAL A 12 23.72 32.16 3.79
CA VAL A 12 22.77 31.05 3.81
C VAL A 12 23.48 29.73 4.16
N PHE A 13 23.05 29.10 5.25
CA PHE A 13 23.43 27.74 5.63
C PHE A 13 22.62 26.76 4.77
N ILE A 14 23.01 26.53 3.51
CA ILE A 14 22.48 25.41 2.72
C ILE A 14 23.21 24.15 3.17
N ILE A 15 22.49 23.31 3.90
CA ILE A 15 22.88 21.96 4.25
C ILE A 15 23.02 21.16 2.94
N LEU A 16 24.25 21.00 2.48
CA LEU A 16 24.61 20.20 1.31
C LEU A 16 24.70 18.73 1.72
N THR A 17 23.56 18.10 2.04
CA THR A 17 23.44 16.65 2.25
C THR A 17 22.67 15.98 1.11
N SER A 18 22.78 16.51 -0.11
CA SER A 18 22.11 15.97 -1.31
C SER A 18 23.00 15.09 -2.19
N VAL A 19 24.19 14.70 -1.73
CA VAL A 19 25.05 13.78 -2.47
C VAL A 19 25.42 12.61 -1.58
N ILE A 20 24.57 11.57 -1.61
CA ILE A 20 24.89 10.12 -1.57
C ILE A 20 23.51 9.41 -1.66
N CYS A 21 23.40 8.41 -2.55
CA CYS A 21 22.24 7.56 -2.88
C CYS A 21 21.55 7.80 -4.25
N PHE A 22 22.32 8.14 -5.28
CA PHE A 22 22.02 7.62 -6.62
C PHE A 22 22.79 6.32 -6.82
N SER A 23 22.32 5.24 -6.17
CA SER A 23 22.53 3.89 -6.68
C SER A 23 21.36 3.56 -7.59
N GLU A 24 21.66 3.11 -8.80
CA GLU A 24 20.68 2.54 -9.72
C GLU A 24 20.08 1.27 -9.08
N GLU A 25 18.97 1.42 -8.36
CA GLU A 25 18.10 0.32 -7.93
C GLU A 25 16.67 0.71 -8.32
N GLU A 26 15.89 -0.27 -8.82
CA GLU A 26 14.46 -0.14 -9.19
C GLU A 26 13.77 0.94 -8.33
N SER A 27 13.33 2.03 -8.96
CA SER A 27 12.84 3.23 -8.25
C SER A 27 11.84 2.85 -7.16
N VAL A 28 12.28 2.82 -5.90
CA VAL A 28 11.43 2.53 -4.75
C VAL A 28 10.31 3.56 -4.76
N TYR A 29 9.06 3.09 -4.86
CA TYR A 29 7.91 3.97 -4.94
C TYR A 29 7.87 4.90 -3.72
N LYS A 30 7.88 6.21 -3.96
CA LYS A 30 7.76 7.23 -2.93
C LYS A 30 6.28 7.60 -2.77
N LYS A 31 5.73 7.30 -1.59
CA LYS A 31 4.39 7.68 -1.14
C LYS A 31 4.24 9.20 -1.21
N LYS A 32 3.10 9.67 -1.68
CA LYS A 32 2.75 11.08 -1.83
C LYS A 32 1.43 11.41 -1.13
N VAL A 33 0.62 10.41 -0.81
CA VAL A 33 -0.70 10.57 -0.20
C VAL A 33 -0.65 10.23 1.28
N HIS A 34 -1.17 11.13 2.11
CA HIS A 34 -1.42 10.91 3.54
C HIS A 34 -2.83 10.35 3.72
N PHE A 35 -2.98 9.29 4.53
CA PHE A 35 -4.29 8.75 4.90
C PHE A 35 -4.49 8.91 6.40
N ASP A 36 -5.51 9.66 6.80
CA ASP A 36 -5.80 9.94 8.20
C ASP A 36 -6.51 8.74 8.88
N SER A 37 -7.08 7.83 8.08
CA SER A 37 -7.80 6.68 8.60
C SER A 37 -7.73 5.44 7.70
N PRO A 38 -7.88 4.22 8.26
CA PRO A 38 -8.03 2.99 7.48
C PRO A 38 -9.21 3.01 6.50
N LYS A 39 -10.27 3.78 6.79
CA LYS A 39 -11.46 3.87 5.94
C LYS A 39 -11.14 4.48 4.57
N GLU A 40 -10.31 5.51 4.53
CA GLU A 40 -9.86 6.12 3.26
C GLU A 40 -9.11 5.12 2.39
N ILE A 41 -8.34 4.22 3.02
CA ILE A 41 -7.64 3.17 2.28
C ILE A 41 -8.62 2.13 1.74
N ILE A 42 -9.61 1.72 2.55
CA ILE A 42 -10.68 0.80 2.08
C ILE A 42 -11.45 1.43 0.91
N ASP A 43 -11.71 2.73 0.94
CA ASP A 43 -12.33 3.44 -0.19
C ASP A 43 -11.46 3.40 -1.45
N VAL A 44 -10.13 3.54 -1.32
CA VAL A 44 -9.21 3.34 -2.45
C VAL A 44 -9.29 1.91 -2.97
N LEU A 45 -9.33 0.90 -2.09
CA LEU A 45 -9.46 -0.50 -2.50
C LEU A 45 -10.74 -0.74 -3.31
N ASN A 46 -11.86 -0.13 -2.90
CA ASN A 46 -13.16 -0.28 -3.55
C ASN A 46 -13.28 0.48 -4.87
N THR A 47 -12.58 1.61 -5.01
CA THR A 47 -12.78 2.53 -6.15
C THR A 47 -11.67 2.48 -7.20
N LYS A 48 -10.49 1.94 -6.86
CA LYS A 48 -9.32 1.92 -7.74
C LYS A 48 -8.93 0.51 -8.14
N ASN A 49 -8.31 0.40 -9.30
CA ASN A 49 -7.67 -0.85 -9.72
C ASN A 49 -6.40 -1.06 -8.90
N LEU A 50 -6.24 -2.24 -8.30
CA LEU A 50 -5.05 -2.54 -7.51
C LEU A 50 -3.84 -2.91 -8.37
N SER A 51 -4.11 -3.48 -9.55
CA SER A 51 -3.08 -3.89 -10.50
C SER A 51 -3.44 -3.50 -11.94
N ALA A 52 -2.40 -3.42 -12.77
CA ALA A 52 -2.47 -3.14 -14.20
C ALA A 52 -1.36 -3.89 -14.94
N TYR A 53 -1.53 -4.11 -16.25
CA TYR A 53 -0.46 -4.63 -17.09
C TYR A 53 0.54 -3.51 -17.41
N SER A 54 1.82 -3.75 -17.12
CA SER A 54 2.93 -2.85 -17.45
C SER A 54 3.34 -3.04 -18.91
N GLY A 55 3.18 -2.00 -19.73
CA GLY A 55 3.64 -1.96 -21.11
C GLY A 55 2.88 -0.93 -21.96
N GLU A 56 3.58 -0.30 -22.90
CA GLU A 56 2.99 0.44 -24.00
C GLU A 56 3.22 -0.35 -25.30
N GLY A 57 2.16 -0.55 -26.11
CA GLY A 57 2.26 -1.23 -27.41
C GLY A 57 2.13 -2.76 -27.38
N ASN A 58 2.75 -3.44 -28.35
CA ASN A 58 2.54 -4.87 -28.69
C ASN A 58 3.30 -5.89 -27.81
N HIS A 59 3.78 -5.51 -26.63
CA HIS A 59 4.42 -6.43 -25.71
C HIS A 59 3.43 -6.83 -24.61
N TYR A 60 3.19 -8.14 -24.44
CA TYR A 60 2.37 -8.66 -23.36
C TYR A 60 2.95 -8.22 -22.02
N GLY A 61 2.30 -7.25 -21.40
CA GLY A 61 2.80 -6.61 -20.19
C GLY A 61 2.85 -7.55 -19.00
N ARG A 62 3.70 -7.24 -18.02
CA ARG A 62 3.68 -7.94 -16.71
C ARG A 62 2.62 -7.28 -15.83
N LEU A 63 1.85 -8.07 -15.09
CA LEU A 63 0.96 -7.50 -14.07
C LEU A 63 1.78 -6.83 -12.96
N VAL A 64 1.46 -5.58 -12.65
CA VAL A 64 2.12 -4.76 -11.63
C VAL A 64 1.07 -4.06 -10.77
N ASN A 65 1.42 -3.70 -9.54
CA ASN A 65 0.57 -2.85 -8.70
C ASN A 65 0.47 -1.44 -9.30
N THR A 66 -0.72 -0.87 -9.28
CA THR A 66 -0.95 0.52 -9.66
C THR A 66 -0.33 1.46 -8.63
N ASP A 67 -0.08 2.70 -9.03
CA ASP A 67 0.44 3.71 -8.11
C ASP A 67 -0.58 4.05 -7.02
N ASP A 68 -1.87 4.11 -7.33
CA ASP A 68 -2.95 4.27 -6.35
C ASP A 68 -2.87 3.20 -5.25
N TYR A 69 -2.65 1.93 -5.62
CA TYR A 69 -2.51 0.87 -4.62
C TYR A 69 -1.20 0.96 -3.84
N LYS A 70 -0.09 1.34 -4.49
CA LYS A 70 1.19 1.54 -3.81
C LYS A 70 1.14 2.64 -2.75
N GLU A 71 0.31 3.68 -2.92
CA GLU A 71 0.10 4.71 -1.89
C GLU A 71 -0.45 4.09 -0.59
N CYS A 72 -1.27 3.05 -0.70
CA CYS A 72 -1.86 2.35 0.43
C CYS A 72 -0.89 1.40 1.13
N LEU A 73 0.25 1.05 0.52
CA LEU A 73 1.15 0.01 1.03
C LEU A 73 2.25 0.58 1.93
N SER A 74 2.57 -0.18 2.98
CA SER A 74 3.73 0.09 3.83
C SER A 74 5.02 0.15 3.03
N LYS A 75 6.04 0.83 3.57
CA LYS A 75 7.35 0.93 2.89
C LYS A 75 7.91 -0.44 2.53
N ARG A 76 7.77 -1.43 3.43
CA ARG A 76 8.19 -2.81 3.20
C ARG A 76 7.43 -3.44 2.03
N LYS A 77 6.09 -3.35 2.03
CA LYS A 77 5.24 -3.97 0.99
C LYS A 77 5.46 -3.36 -0.39
N ARG A 78 5.75 -2.05 -0.48
CA ARG A 78 6.11 -1.38 -1.74
C ARG A 78 7.38 -1.94 -2.40
N THR A 79 8.29 -2.52 -1.60
CA THR A 79 9.55 -3.10 -2.10
C THR A 79 9.45 -4.59 -2.44
N THR A 80 8.34 -5.24 -2.10
CA THR A 80 8.12 -6.67 -2.40
C THR A 80 7.36 -6.86 -3.72
N LYS A 81 7.78 -7.83 -4.54
CA LYS A 81 7.17 -8.16 -5.86
C LYS A 81 5.86 -8.96 -5.73
N THR A 82 5.00 -8.62 -4.77
CA THR A 82 3.65 -9.20 -4.65
C THR A 82 2.66 -8.36 -5.44
N VAL A 83 1.93 -9.01 -6.35
CA VAL A 83 0.90 -8.37 -7.18
C VAL A 83 -0.42 -9.06 -6.92
N ASP A 84 -1.44 -8.27 -6.62
CA ASP A 84 -2.79 -8.78 -6.38
C ASP A 84 -3.59 -8.83 -7.69
N TYR A 85 -4.26 -9.95 -7.92
CA TYR A 85 -4.85 -10.30 -9.22
C TYR A 85 -6.34 -9.91 -9.35
N PHE A 86 -6.93 -9.33 -8.32
CA PHE A 86 -8.36 -8.98 -8.28
C PHE A 86 -8.61 -7.50 -8.62
N LYS A 87 -9.80 -7.24 -9.14
CA LYS A 87 -10.33 -5.93 -9.56
C LYS A 87 -11.79 -5.76 -9.14
N ASN A 88 -12.27 -4.52 -9.20
CA ASN A 88 -13.66 -4.14 -8.90
C ASN A 88 -14.10 -4.69 -7.54
N LEU A 89 -13.35 -4.32 -6.52
CA LEU A 89 -13.64 -4.70 -5.15
C LEU A 89 -14.86 -3.94 -4.65
N ASP A 90 -15.71 -4.64 -3.92
CA ASP A 90 -16.85 -4.07 -3.20
C ASP A 90 -16.82 -4.63 -1.78
N LEU A 91 -15.93 -4.06 -0.96
CA LEU A 91 -15.60 -4.51 0.39
C LEU A 91 -16.41 -3.74 1.43
N THR A 92 -16.83 -4.49 2.44
CA THR A 92 -17.47 -3.99 3.66
C THR A 92 -16.74 -4.53 4.88
N VAL A 93 -16.71 -3.76 5.95
CA VAL A 93 -16.15 -4.21 7.23
C VAL A 93 -17.12 -5.18 7.89
N ASP A 94 -16.62 -6.35 8.27
CA ASP A 94 -17.35 -7.31 9.10
C ASP A 94 -16.92 -7.14 10.56
N GLU A 95 -17.73 -6.38 11.30
CA GLU A 95 -17.52 -6.03 12.72
C GLU A 95 -17.68 -7.24 13.67
N SER A 96 -18.06 -8.43 13.15
CA SER A 96 -18.17 -9.64 13.98
C SER A 96 -16.83 -10.33 14.26
N TYR A 97 -15.77 -9.94 13.56
CA TYR A 97 -14.43 -10.51 13.71
C TYR A 97 -13.63 -9.83 14.82
N ASP A 98 -12.82 -10.62 15.51
CA ASP A 98 -11.91 -10.13 16.54
C ASP A 98 -10.66 -9.49 15.91
N GLU A 99 -10.49 -8.19 16.14
CA GLU A 99 -9.32 -7.43 15.73
C GLU A 99 -8.02 -8.03 16.28
N GLU A 100 -8.03 -8.49 17.53
CA GLU A 100 -6.83 -9.02 18.20
C GLU A 100 -6.35 -10.31 17.53
N GLU A 101 -7.26 -11.18 17.08
CA GLU A 101 -6.91 -12.42 16.37
C GLU A 101 -6.11 -12.12 15.09
N ILE A 102 -6.55 -11.11 14.32
CA ILE A 102 -5.89 -10.72 13.06
C ILE A 102 -4.51 -10.11 13.36
N ILE A 103 -4.41 -9.29 14.41
CA ILE A 103 -3.14 -8.70 14.85
C ILE A 103 -2.17 -9.79 15.33
N GLU A 104 -2.65 -10.81 16.05
CA GLU A 104 -1.82 -11.94 16.48
C GLU A 104 -1.31 -12.76 15.30
N GLU A 105 -2.18 -13.07 14.33
CA GLU A 105 -1.79 -13.74 13.08
C GLU A 105 -0.69 -12.95 12.36
N TYR A 106 -0.90 -11.64 12.19
CA TYR A 106 0.09 -10.74 11.62
C TYR A 106 1.42 -10.76 12.38
N LYS A 107 1.40 -10.68 13.72
CA LYS A 107 2.60 -10.76 14.57
C LYS A 107 3.36 -12.07 14.36
N LYS A 108 2.66 -13.21 14.31
CA LYS A 108 3.27 -14.54 14.06
C LYS A 108 3.97 -14.59 12.69
N VAL A 109 3.33 -14.03 11.65
CA VAL A 109 3.92 -13.99 10.30
C VAL A 109 5.14 -13.05 10.26
N THR A 110 5.05 -11.88 10.88
CA THR A 110 6.11 -10.87 10.83
C THR A 110 7.31 -11.15 11.73
N GLN A 111 7.16 -11.94 12.78
CA GLN A 111 8.28 -12.41 13.62
C GLN A 111 9.37 -13.12 12.82
N ASN A 112 9.03 -13.71 11.67
CA ASN A 112 9.98 -14.39 10.79
C ASN A 112 10.75 -13.43 9.86
N LEU A 113 10.43 -12.14 9.88
CA LEU A 113 11.09 -11.14 9.05
C LEU A 113 12.30 -10.57 9.77
N ASN A 114 13.49 -10.87 9.26
CA ASN A 114 14.74 -10.33 9.80
C ASN A 114 14.73 -8.80 9.77
N ASN A 115 15.10 -8.18 10.90
CA ASN A 115 15.24 -6.74 11.08
C ASN A 115 13.95 -5.92 10.86
N TYR A 116 12.77 -6.55 10.88
CA TYR A 116 11.51 -5.83 10.86
C TYR A 116 11.03 -5.54 12.30
N LYS A 117 10.62 -4.29 12.54
CA LYS A 117 9.95 -3.91 13.79
C LYS A 117 8.52 -3.56 13.45
N ILE A 118 7.60 -4.24 14.13
CA ILE A 118 6.17 -3.94 14.05
C ILE A 118 5.96 -2.56 14.68
N GLY A 119 5.26 -1.67 13.97
CA GLY A 119 4.90 -0.36 14.50
C GLY A 119 3.90 -0.46 15.65
N ASP A 120 3.97 0.50 16.56
CA ASP A 120 2.95 0.73 17.58
C ASP A 120 1.81 1.53 16.93
N ASN A 121 0.54 1.27 17.28
CA ASN A 121 -0.69 1.76 16.58
C ASN A 121 -1.10 0.93 15.36
N LEU A 122 -1.43 -0.34 15.61
CA LEU A 122 -2.04 -1.23 14.64
C LEU A 122 -3.56 -1.10 14.69
N LYS A 123 -4.20 -1.20 13.53
CA LYS A 123 -5.64 -1.42 13.40
C LYS A 123 -5.87 -2.60 12.47
N ALA A 124 -6.67 -3.56 12.86
CA ALA A 124 -7.01 -4.67 11.98
C ALA A 124 -8.49 -4.70 11.62
N TYR A 125 -8.77 -5.15 10.40
CA TYR A 125 -10.13 -5.31 9.91
C TYR A 125 -10.25 -6.63 9.17
N TYR A 126 -11.43 -7.21 9.28
CA TYR A 126 -11.86 -8.25 8.38
C TYR A 126 -12.85 -7.66 7.39
N LEU A 127 -12.54 -7.78 6.10
CA LEU A 127 -13.31 -7.22 5.01
C LEU A 127 -13.94 -8.34 4.21
N LYS A 128 -15.22 -8.22 3.90
CA LYS A 128 -15.96 -9.15 3.03
C LYS A 128 -16.55 -8.40 1.86
N GLY A 129 -16.55 -9.04 0.70
CA GLY A 129 -17.06 -8.37 -0.47
C GLY A 129 -17.11 -9.20 -1.72
N LYS A 130 -17.40 -8.50 -2.82
CA LYS A 130 -17.31 -9.04 -4.17
C LYS A 130 -15.99 -8.62 -4.81
N CYS A 131 -15.54 -9.43 -5.75
CA CYS A 131 -14.41 -9.13 -6.61
C CYS A 131 -14.67 -9.65 -8.02
N SER A 132 -13.82 -9.25 -8.94
CA SER A 132 -13.70 -9.85 -10.26
C SER A 132 -12.23 -10.09 -10.59
N ASP A 133 -11.95 -11.10 -11.40
CA ASP A 133 -10.61 -11.30 -11.95
C ASP A 133 -10.42 -10.56 -13.29
N TYR A 134 -9.26 -10.74 -13.92
CA TYR A 134 -8.97 -10.17 -15.23
C TYR A 134 -9.78 -10.76 -16.38
N HIS A 135 -10.39 -11.94 -16.19
CA HIS A 135 -11.32 -12.57 -17.10
C HIS A 135 -12.77 -12.14 -16.86
N LYS A 136 -12.99 -11.20 -15.93
CA LYS A 136 -14.31 -10.69 -15.49
C LYS A 136 -15.19 -11.76 -14.84
N ILE A 137 -14.58 -12.84 -14.35
CA ILE A 137 -15.28 -13.82 -13.53
C ILE A 137 -15.51 -13.17 -12.18
N SER A 138 -16.78 -13.08 -11.77
CA SER A 138 -17.16 -12.58 -10.45
C SER A 138 -16.86 -13.62 -9.38
N GLY A 139 -16.67 -13.13 -8.17
CA GLY A 139 -16.54 -14.00 -7.01
C GLY A 139 -16.70 -13.23 -5.72
N THR A 140 -16.58 -13.97 -4.62
CA THR A 140 -16.51 -13.40 -3.28
C THR A 140 -15.06 -13.37 -2.80
N ILE A 141 -14.73 -12.33 -2.04
CA ILE A 141 -13.42 -12.16 -1.42
C ILE A 141 -13.59 -11.87 0.07
N GLU A 142 -12.72 -12.46 0.86
CA GLU A 142 -12.58 -12.20 2.29
C GLU A 142 -11.13 -11.79 2.55
N ILE A 143 -10.92 -10.71 3.29
CA ILE A 143 -9.61 -10.12 3.52
C ILE A 143 -9.40 -9.86 5.00
N LYS A 144 -8.36 -10.44 5.58
CA LYS A 144 -7.78 -10.00 6.85
C LYS A 144 -6.71 -8.95 6.54
N VAL A 145 -6.89 -7.72 7.00
CA VAL A 145 -5.98 -6.60 6.74
C VAL A 145 -5.50 -5.98 8.06
N VAL A 146 -4.21 -5.64 8.13
CA VAL A 146 -3.65 -4.83 9.22
C VAL A 146 -3.08 -3.55 8.65
N PHE A 147 -3.57 -2.46 9.22
CA PHE A 147 -3.09 -1.11 9.01
C PHE A 147 -2.13 -0.71 10.12
N CYS A 148 -1.07 0.02 9.77
CA CYS A 148 -0.19 0.67 10.73
C CYS A 148 0.03 2.12 10.31
N ASP A 149 0.38 2.97 11.27
CA ASP A 149 0.83 4.33 11.01
C ASP A 149 2.37 4.35 11.00
N GLU A 150 2.96 4.66 9.84
CA GLU A 150 4.42 4.78 9.68
C GLU A 150 4.95 6.19 10.06
N GLY A 151 4.11 7.06 10.62
CA GLY A 151 4.40 8.47 10.89
C GLY A 151 4.08 9.39 9.71
N GLU A 152 3.63 8.83 8.59
CA GLU A 152 3.17 9.52 7.38
C GLU A 152 1.71 9.15 7.05
N GLY A 153 0.95 8.69 8.06
CA GLY A 153 -0.44 8.26 7.94
C GLY A 153 -0.57 6.74 7.83
N PHE A 154 -1.82 6.27 7.84
CA PHE A 154 -2.12 4.84 7.79
C PHE A 154 -1.69 4.21 6.45
N VAL A 155 -1.21 2.98 6.53
CA VAL A 155 -0.84 2.12 5.40
C VAL A 155 -1.15 0.66 5.72
N ILE A 156 -1.31 -0.18 4.71
CA ILE A 156 -1.46 -1.63 4.77
C ILE A 156 -0.07 -2.26 4.92
N ASP A 157 0.19 -2.93 6.04
CA ASP A 157 1.39 -3.76 6.19
C ASP A 157 1.09 -5.27 6.09
N TYR A 158 -0.16 -5.66 6.36
CA TYR A 158 -0.61 -7.04 6.19
C TYR A 158 -1.92 -7.10 5.41
N MET A 159 -1.99 -8.02 4.47
CA MET A 159 -3.20 -8.35 3.74
C MET A 159 -3.12 -9.83 3.39
N ASN A 160 -4.09 -10.60 3.86
CA ASN A 160 -4.27 -12.01 3.55
C ASN A 160 -5.72 -12.17 3.09
N TYR A 161 -5.93 -12.89 2.01
CA TYR A 161 -7.25 -13.03 1.42
C TYR A 161 -7.53 -14.44 0.95
N THR A 162 -8.82 -14.78 0.97
CA THR A 162 -9.36 -15.97 0.33
C THR A 162 -10.40 -15.53 -0.70
N THR A 163 -10.37 -16.15 -1.87
CA THR A 163 -11.32 -15.87 -2.95
C THR A 163 -12.08 -17.13 -3.33
N LYS A 164 -13.36 -16.97 -3.67
CA LYS A 164 -14.18 -18.01 -4.29
C LYS A 164 -14.79 -17.43 -5.56
N MET A 165 -14.28 -17.86 -6.70
CA MET A 165 -14.76 -17.42 -8.02
C MET A 165 -15.95 -18.26 -8.45
N ASP A 166 -16.88 -17.63 -9.18
CA ASP A 166 -18.02 -18.32 -9.78
C ASP A 166 -17.54 -19.15 -10.98
N ASP A 167 -18.05 -20.37 -11.15
CA ASP A 167 -17.74 -21.19 -12.33
C ASP A 167 -18.43 -20.59 -13.57
N GLU A 168 -17.70 -20.43 -14.69
CA GLU A 168 -18.25 -19.98 -15.99
C GLU A 168 -19.38 -20.88 -16.53
N LYS A 169 -19.60 -22.07 -15.95
CA LYS A 169 -20.47 -23.14 -16.47
C LYS A 169 -21.98 -22.87 -16.45
N ASN A 170 -22.45 -21.73 -15.94
CA ASN A 170 -23.88 -21.39 -15.93
C ASN A 170 -24.28 -20.28 -16.93
N SER A 171 -23.51 -20.07 -18.00
CA SER A 171 -23.81 -19.04 -19.01
C SER A 171 -23.87 -19.56 -20.46
N LEU A 172 -24.50 -20.72 -20.66
CA LEU A 172 -24.97 -21.19 -21.97
C LEU A 172 -26.45 -21.60 -21.91
#